data_AF-A0A3N0BPP9-F1
#
_entry.id   AF-A0A3N0BPP9-F1
#
_cell.length_a   1.000
_cell.length_b   1.000
_cell.length_c   1.000
_cell.angle_alpha   90.00
_cell.angle_beta   90.00
_cell.angle_gamma   90.00
#
_symmetry.space_group_name_H-M   'P 1'
#
loop_
_entity.id
_entity.type
_entity.pdbx_description
1 polymer ?
#
loop_
_entity_poly.entity_id
_entity_poly.type
_entity_poly.pdbx_seq_one_letter_code
_entity_poly.pdbx_strand_id
1 'polypeptide(L)'
;MKRIFSILFLFVIISGCGKEENYIPEVAVNYGVTVTEFSIKAVNNVLLVPNNGVAGLIIVKTPLGGYVAFDRCSTVNPEKLCKIVPDDSGLTATDPCSGAKFSLFDGSPQKAPAEKSLKSYTISLQGNNLIKVTN
;
A
#
# COMPACT_ATOMS: atom_id res chain seq x y z
N MET A 1 55.68 -4.67 39.69
CA MET A 1 54.48 -3.86 39.99
C MET A 1 53.65 -3.80 38.71
N LYS A 2 52.76 -4.76 38.45
CA LYS A 2 51.35 -4.89 38.89
C LYS A 2 50.40 -3.85 38.23
N ARG A 3 49.65 -4.38 37.26
CA ARG A 3 48.23 -4.15 36.93
C ARG A 3 47.90 -3.20 35.77
N ILE A 4 47.71 -3.87 34.63
CA ILE A 4 46.84 -3.54 33.51
C ILE A 4 45.49 -2.97 34.04
N PHE A 5 45.13 -1.77 33.58
CA PHE A 5 43.82 -1.13 33.69
C PHE A 5 43.64 -0.41 32.35
N SER A 6 43.02 -0.95 31.30
CA SER A 6 41.67 -1.53 31.19
C SER A 6 40.61 -0.63 31.80
N ILE A 7 40.26 0.45 31.11
CA ILE A 7 38.89 1.00 31.06
C ILE A 7 38.60 1.32 29.58
N LEU A 8 38.10 0.29 28.92
CA LEU A 8 37.30 0.34 27.72
C LEU A 8 36.06 1.18 28.06
N PHE A 9 36.04 2.46 27.65
CA PHE A 9 34.83 3.28 27.80
C PHE A 9 33.81 2.80 26.78
N LEU A 10 32.93 1.97 27.33
CA LEU A 10 31.81 1.25 26.78
C LEU A 10 30.86 2.19 26.02
N PHE A 11 31.10 2.35 24.72
CA PHE A 11 30.14 2.92 23.77
C PHE A 11 29.07 1.87 23.47
N VAL A 12 28.11 1.70 24.37
CA VAL A 12 26.91 0.90 24.11
C VAL A 12 25.89 1.80 23.42
N ILE A 13 25.98 1.84 22.10
CA ILE A 13 24.88 2.30 21.25
C ILE A 13 23.95 1.09 21.07
N ILE A 14 23.00 0.92 21.98
CA ILE A 14 21.87 0.00 21.76
C ILE A 14 20.92 0.65 20.77
N SER A 15 21.23 0.49 19.49
CA SER A 15 20.27 0.70 18.40
C SER A 15 19.24 -0.44 18.46
N GLY A 16 18.21 -0.29 19.29
CA GLY A 16 17.06 -1.17 19.27
C GLY A 16 16.27 -0.97 17.99
N CYS A 17 16.58 -1.75 16.94
CA CYS A 17 15.74 -1.85 15.76
C CYS A 17 14.48 -2.64 16.17
N GLY A 18 13.42 -1.91 16.53
CA GLY A 18 12.10 -2.50 16.75
C GLY A 18 11.66 -3.16 15.44
N LYS A 19 11.38 -4.47 15.49
CA LYS A 19 10.83 -5.19 14.34
C LYS A 19 9.47 -4.55 14.03
N GLU A 20 9.32 -3.97 12.83
CA GLU A 20 8.01 -3.52 12.38
C GLU A 20 7.13 -4.75 12.14
N GLU A 21 6.20 -5.03 13.06
CA GLU A 21 5.39 -6.26 13.04
C GLU A 21 4.23 -6.24 12.05
N ASN A 22 3.91 -5.09 11.45
CA ASN A 22 2.75 -4.91 10.56
C ASN A 22 3.19 -4.50 9.16
N TYR A 23 3.76 -5.45 8.41
CA TYR A 23 4.10 -5.28 7.01
C TYR A 23 3.20 -6.14 6.11
N ILE A 24 2.75 -5.57 5.00
CA ILE A 24 1.98 -6.30 3.98
C ILE A 24 2.95 -7.13 3.14
N PRO A 25 2.85 -8.48 3.13
CA PRO A 25 3.82 -9.34 2.44
C PRO A 25 4.10 -8.94 0.99
N GLU A 26 5.31 -9.28 0.52
CA GLU A 26 5.66 -9.17 -0.89
C GLU A 26 5.07 -10.34 -1.67
N VAL A 27 4.20 -10.03 -2.64
CA VAL A 27 3.61 -11.00 -3.58
C VAL A 27 3.77 -10.48 -4.99
N ALA A 28 4.05 -11.37 -5.95
CA ALA A 28 4.25 -10.97 -7.34
C ALA A 28 2.97 -10.32 -7.91
N VAL A 29 3.06 -9.07 -8.33
CA VAL A 29 2.01 -8.38 -9.10
C VAL A 29 2.51 -8.12 -10.50
N ASN A 30 1.73 -8.53 -11.49
CA ASN A 30 1.99 -8.32 -12.90
C ASN A 30 0.66 -8.26 -13.65
N TYR A 31 -0.05 -7.14 -13.48
CA TYR A 31 -1.38 -6.95 -14.04
C TYR A 31 -1.35 -5.95 -15.19
N GLY A 32 -2.21 -6.14 -16.19
CA GLY A 32 -2.34 -5.24 -17.33
C GLY A 32 -3.81 -5.05 -17.67
N VAL A 33 -4.21 -3.80 -17.88
CA VAL A 33 -5.55 -3.43 -18.32
C VAL A 33 -5.46 -2.31 -19.34
N THR A 34 -6.27 -2.36 -20.40
CA THR A 34 -6.29 -1.26 -21.37
C THR A 34 -6.99 -0.03 -20.80
N VAL A 35 -6.66 1.16 -21.27
CA VAL A 35 -7.34 2.40 -20.89
C VAL A 35 -8.85 2.31 -21.21
N THR A 36 -9.20 1.68 -22.33
CA THR A 36 -10.60 1.43 -22.71
C THR A 36 -11.29 0.49 -21.72
N GLU A 37 -10.67 -0.64 -21.39
CA GLU A 37 -11.24 -1.60 -20.45
C GLU A 37 -11.36 -1.02 -19.04
N PHE A 38 -10.36 -0.25 -18.59
CA PHE A 38 -10.44 0.51 -17.35
C PHE A 38 -11.64 1.45 -17.36
N SER A 39 -11.85 2.20 -18.44
CA SER A 39 -12.96 3.17 -18.53
C SER A 39 -14.34 2.49 -18.51
N ILE A 40 -14.44 1.23 -18.95
CA ILE A 40 -15.68 0.45 -18.93
C ILE A 40 -15.94 -0.16 -17.55
N LYS A 41 -14.88 -0.65 -16.88
CA LYS A 41 -15.00 -1.43 -15.64
C LYS A 41 -14.84 -0.61 -14.37
N ALA A 42 -14.16 0.53 -14.44
CA ALA A 42 -13.94 1.39 -13.28
C ALA A 42 -15.23 2.11 -12.90
N VAL A 43 -15.48 2.20 -11.60
CA VAL A 43 -16.58 2.97 -11.03
C VAL A 43 -15.95 4.13 -10.25
N ASN A 44 -16.39 5.36 -10.51
CA ASN A 44 -15.85 6.57 -9.89
C ASN A 44 -14.32 6.67 -9.98
N ASN A 45 -13.77 6.36 -11.17
CA ASN A 45 -12.32 6.32 -11.44
C ASN A 45 -11.53 5.26 -10.65
N VAL A 46 -12.21 4.27 -10.06
CA VAL A 46 -11.59 3.19 -9.30
C VAL A 46 -11.90 1.84 -9.94
N LEU A 47 -10.86 1.06 -10.22
CA LEU A 47 -10.96 -0.32 -10.68
C LEU A 47 -10.48 -1.27 -9.58
N LEU A 48 -11.33 -2.22 -9.21
CA LEU A 48 -11.00 -3.29 -8.28
C LEU A 48 -10.66 -4.56 -9.04
N VAL A 49 -9.50 -5.13 -8.77
CA VAL A 49 -9.00 -6.34 -9.43
C VAL A 49 -8.81 -7.42 -8.36
N PRO A 50 -9.71 -8.42 -8.28
CA PRO A 50 -9.54 -9.52 -7.34
C PRO A 50 -8.33 -10.38 -7.71
N ASN A 51 -7.80 -11.12 -6.72
CA ASN A 51 -6.74 -12.12 -6.89
C ASN A 51 -5.41 -11.59 -7.48
N ASN A 52 -5.13 -10.29 -7.37
CA ASN A 52 -3.85 -9.67 -7.71
C ASN A 52 -3.38 -8.89 -6.49
N GLY A 53 -2.17 -9.12 -5.99
CA GLY A 53 -1.75 -8.58 -4.68
C GLY A 53 -2.19 -9.47 -3.51
N VAL A 54 -1.98 -9.00 -2.28
CA VAL A 54 -2.21 -9.77 -1.04
C VAL A 54 -3.71 -9.92 -0.78
N ALA A 55 -4.47 -8.82 -0.79
CA ALA A 55 -5.92 -8.87 -0.61
C ALA A 55 -6.71 -8.47 -1.88
N GLY A 56 -5.99 -8.20 -2.97
CA GLY A 56 -6.53 -7.66 -4.21
C GLY A 56 -5.82 -6.35 -4.59
N LEU A 57 -6.06 -5.91 -5.81
CA LEU A 57 -5.44 -4.72 -6.37
C LEU A 57 -6.51 -3.66 -6.58
N ILE A 58 -6.19 -2.42 -6.28
CA ILE A 58 -7.00 -1.25 -6.57
C ILE A 58 -6.20 -0.32 -7.49
N ILE A 59 -6.78 0.09 -8.60
CA ILE A 59 -6.18 1.04 -9.56
C ILE A 59 -7.08 2.26 -9.61
N VAL A 60 -6.50 3.44 -9.45
CA VAL A 60 -7.24 4.70 -9.35
C VAL A 60 -6.71 5.66 -10.40
N LYS A 61 -7.61 6.26 -11.19
CA LYS A 61 -7.25 7.36 -12.09
C LYS A 61 -7.28 8.66 -11.29
N THR A 62 -6.15 9.35 -11.24
CA THR A 62 -6.00 10.59 -10.48
C THR A 62 -6.59 11.78 -11.24
N PRO A 63 -6.97 12.87 -10.57
CA PRO A 63 -7.47 14.08 -11.22
C PRO A 63 -6.47 14.70 -12.20
N LEU A 64 -5.17 14.43 -12.02
CA LEU A 64 -4.09 14.88 -12.90
C LEU A 64 -3.97 14.03 -14.18
N GLY A 65 -4.84 13.03 -14.37
CA GLY A 65 -4.86 12.16 -15.55
C GLY A 65 -3.92 10.96 -15.48
N GLY A 66 -3.17 10.81 -14.38
CA GLY A 66 -2.33 9.64 -14.12
C GLY A 66 -3.09 8.48 -13.49
N TYR A 67 -2.38 7.40 -13.18
CA TYR A 67 -2.92 6.25 -12.45
C TYR A 67 -2.02 5.91 -11.27
N VAL A 68 -2.63 5.50 -10.17
CA VAL A 68 -1.95 4.94 -9.00
C VAL A 68 -2.53 3.57 -8.69
N ALA A 69 -1.75 2.72 -8.05
CA ALA A 69 -2.17 1.37 -7.70
C ALA A 69 -1.72 1.00 -6.29
N PHE A 70 -2.59 0.31 -5.56
CA PHE A 70 -2.31 -0.13 -4.20
C PHE A 70 -2.80 -1.56 -3.97
N ASP A 71 -2.22 -2.23 -2.98
CA ASP A 71 -2.83 -3.41 -2.38
C ASP A 71 -4.10 -3.01 -1.64
N ARG A 72 -5.11 -3.86 -1.73
CA ARG A 72 -6.37 -3.67 -0.99
C ARG A 72 -6.24 -4.11 0.47
N CYS A 73 -5.14 -4.73 0.88
CA CYS A 73 -4.88 -5.13 2.25
C CYS A 73 -4.70 -3.90 3.14
N SER A 74 -5.56 -3.77 4.16
CA SER A 74 -5.43 -2.75 5.19
C SER A 74 -4.10 -2.88 5.94
N THR A 75 -3.45 -1.75 6.21
CA THR A 75 -2.20 -1.69 6.99
C THR A 75 -2.41 -1.76 8.50
N VAL A 76 -3.66 -1.68 8.98
CA VAL A 76 -3.99 -1.71 10.41
C VAL A 76 -3.77 -3.09 11.02
N ASN A 77 -4.26 -4.13 10.33
CA ASN A 77 -4.14 -5.54 10.74
C ASN A 77 -3.91 -6.41 9.48
N PRO A 78 -2.71 -6.35 8.86
CA PRO A 78 -2.44 -7.02 7.58
C PRO A 78 -2.72 -8.53 7.59
N GLU A 79 -2.55 -9.19 8.74
CA GLU A 79 -2.79 -10.62 8.95
C GLU A 79 -4.26 -11.02 8.77
N LYS A 80 -5.20 -10.08 8.93
CA LYS A 80 -6.64 -10.32 8.70
C LYS A 80 -7.04 -10.22 7.24
N LEU A 81 -6.14 -9.76 6.36
CA LEU A 81 -6.37 -9.60 4.92
C LEU A 81 -7.64 -8.78 4.62
N CYS A 82 -7.95 -7.82 5.47
CA CYS A 82 -9.14 -6.99 5.33
C CYS A 82 -9.01 -6.12 4.07
N LYS A 83 -9.94 -6.33 3.14
CA LYS A 83 -9.97 -5.67 1.85
C LYS A 83 -10.62 -4.30 2.01
N ILE A 84 -9.87 -3.24 1.79
CA ILE A 84 -10.45 -1.91 1.72
C ILE A 84 -11.50 -1.83 0.59
N VAL A 85 -12.55 -1.06 0.85
CA VAL A 85 -13.66 -0.83 -0.06
C VAL A 85 -13.71 0.66 -0.37
N PRO A 86 -13.63 1.08 -1.65
CA PRO A 86 -13.80 2.47 -2.04
C PRO A 86 -15.15 3.00 -1.57
N ASP A 87 -15.16 4.22 -1.03
CA ASP A 87 -16.39 4.94 -0.76
C ASP A 87 -16.99 5.44 -2.09
N ASP A 88 -18.28 5.80 -2.09
CA ASP A 88 -19.01 6.21 -3.31
C ASP A 88 -18.37 7.40 -4.04
N SER A 89 -17.58 8.23 -3.36
CA SER A 89 -16.88 9.36 -3.98
C SER A 89 -15.67 8.95 -4.83
N GLY A 90 -15.13 7.73 -4.63
CA GLY A 90 -13.88 7.29 -5.24
C GLY A 90 -12.62 8.01 -4.72
N LEU A 91 -12.75 8.83 -3.67
CA LEU A 91 -11.64 9.60 -3.09
C LEU A 91 -10.93 8.85 -1.95
N THR A 92 -11.69 8.05 -1.22
CA THR A 92 -11.24 7.31 -0.04
C THR A 92 -11.70 5.86 -0.11
N ALA A 93 -11.02 4.99 0.64
CA ALA A 93 -11.46 3.64 0.88
C ALA A 93 -11.45 3.32 2.37
N THR A 94 -12.44 2.54 2.79
CA THR A 94 -12.66 2.15 4.18
C THR A 94 -12.25 0.69 4.38
N ASP A 95 -11.48 0.41 5.43
CA ASP A 95 -11.27 -0.94 5.94
C ASP A 95 -12.51 -1.39 6.74
N PRO A 96 -13.27 -2.39 6.26
CA PRO A 96 -14.49 -2.83 6.93
C PRO A 96 -14.24 -3.49 8.29
N CYS A 97 -13.03 -3.95 8.57
CA CYS A 97 -12.71 -4.62 9.83
C CYS A 97 -12.43 -3.66 10.98
N SER A 98 -11.83 -2.50 10.69
CA SER A 98 -11.38 -1.54 11.70
C SER A 98 -12.08 -0.17 11.61
N GLY A 99 -12.72 0.13 10.48
CA GLY A 99 -13.27 1.45 10.20
C GLY A 99 -12.23 2.51 9.85
N ALA A 100 -10.96 2.12 9.69
CA ALA A 100 -9.90 2.99 9.21
C ALA A 100 -10.18 3.45 7.78
N LYS A 101 -9.69 4.64 7.42
CA LYS A 101 -9.84 5.19 6.06
C LYS A 101 -8.50 5.56 5.47
N PHE A 102 -8.41 5.40 4.15
CA PHE A 102 -7.23 5.69 3.34
C PHE A 102 -7.62 6.56 2.15
N SER A 103 -6.71 7.43 1.73
CA SER A 103 -6.83 8.22 0.51
C SER A 103 -6.52 7.33 -0.69
N LEU A 104 -7.34 7.42 -1.73
CA LEU A 104 -7.14 6.67 -2.98
C LEU A 104 -6.19 7.38 -3.95
N PHE A 105 -5.70 8.58 -3.62
CA PHE A 105 -4.76 9.31 -4.47
C PHE A 105 -3.30 9.01 -4.15
N ASP A 106 -2.99 8.71 -2.90
CA ASP A 106 -1.62 8.51 -2.41
C ASP A 106 -1.50 7.37 -1.38
N GLY A 107 -2.61 6.70 -1.03
CA GLY A 107 -2.65 5.61 -0.06
C GLY A 107 -2.56 6.07 1.40
N SER A 108 -2.50 7.38 1.67
CA SER A 108 -2.25 7.91 3.02
C SER A 108 -3.42 7.69 3.98
N PRO A 109 -3.17 7.50 5.29
CA PRO A 109 -4.21 7.43 6.31
C PRO A 109 -5.06 8.70 6.36
N GLN A 110 -6.39 8.53 6.39
CA GLN A 110 -7.37 9.63 6.49
C GLN A 110 -8.19 9.55 7.79
N LYS A 111 -8.26 8.38 8.42
CA LYS A 111 -8.96 8.19 9.69
C LYS A 111 -8.33 7.06 10.50
N ALA A 112 -8.15 7.30 11.80
CA ALA A 112 -7.75 6.29 12.77
C ALA A 112 -8.65 5.03 12.68
N PRO A 113 -8.12 3.83 12.93
CA PRO A 113 -6.76 3.53 13.41
C PRO A 113 -5.66 3.41 12.33
N ALA A 114 -5.85 3.91 11.11
CA ALA A 114 -4.77 3.91 10.12
C ALA A 114 -3.61 4.84 10.51
N GLU A 115 -2.39 4.32 10.46
CA GLU A 115 -1.14 5.05 10.74
C GLU A 115 -0.11 4.95 9.60
N LYS A 116 -0.22 3.90 8.77
CA LYS A 116 0.69 3.65 7.64
C LYS A 116 -0.07 3.72 6.31
N SER A 117 0.56 4.29 5.30
CA SER A 117 0.02 4.32 3.94
C SER A 117 -0.12 2.92 3.35
N LEU A 118 -1.11 2.72 2.48
CA LEU A 118 -1.30 1.49 1.73
C LEU A 118 -0.04 1.12 0.94
N LYS A 119 0.19 -0.19 0.75
CA LYS A 119 1.26 -0.68 -0.09
C LYS A 119 1.00 -0.29 -1.54
N SER A 120 1.88 0.53 -2.12
CA SER A 120 1.79 0.98 -3.51
C SER A 120 2.43 -0.02 -4.46
N TYR A 121 1.98 0.02 -5.71
CA TYR A 121 2.57 -0.70 -6.83
C TYR A 121 3.04 0.27 -7.91
N THR A 122 4.04 -0.18 -8.67
CA THR A 122 4.58 0.55 -9.80
C THR A 122 3.57 0.53 -10.95
N ILE A 123 3.28 1.71 -11.49
CA ILE A 123 2.43 1.90 -12.68
C ILE A 123 3.28 2.38 -13.85
N SER A 124 3.07 1.79 -15.03
CA SER A 124 3.55 2.34 -16.31
C SER A 124 2.45 2.33 -17.35
N LEU A 125 2.40 3.37 -18.19
CA LEU A 125 1.49 3.45 -19.34
C LEU A 125 2.28 3.10 -20.60
N GLN A 126 2.03 1.94 -21.18
CA GLN A 126 2.73 1.45 -22.37
C GLN A 126 1.92 1.75 -23.63
N GLY A 127 2.57 2.37 -24.62
CA GLY A 127 1.95 2.71 -25.90
C GLY A 127 0.68 3.57 -25.77
N ASN A 128 0.57 4.37 -24.71
CA ASN A 128 -0.59 5.20 -24.35
C ASN A 128 -1.93 4.45 -24.18
N ASN A 129 -1.92 3.11 -24.15
CA ASN A 129 -3.14 2.32 -24.13
C ASN A 129 -3.14 1.22 -23.07
N LEU A 130 -1.98 0.72 -22.64
CA LEU A 130 -1.89 -0.35 -21.66
C LEU A 130 -1.41 0.19 -20.31
N ILE A 131 -2.28 0.14 -19.31
CA ILE A 131 -1.93 0.41 -17.91
C ILE A 131 -1.32 -0.87 -17.35
N LYS A 132 -0.04 -0.82 -17.01
CA LYS A 132 0.72 -1.95 -16.48
C LYS A 132 1.04 -1.72 -15.01
N VAL A 133 0.70 -2.69 -14.17
CA VAL A 133 0.97 -2.69 -12.73
C VAL A 133 1.97 -3.79 -12.40
N THR A 134 3.05 -3.43 -11.72
CA THR A 134 4.06 -4.36 -11.18
C THR A 134 4.41 -4.02 -9.74
N ASN A 135 5.09 -4.93 -9.03
CA ASN A 135 5.85 -4.51 -7.84
C ASN A 135 6.92 -3.50 -8.25
#